data_AF-A0A0N7KXC9-F1
#
_entry.id   AF-A0A0N7KXC9-F1
#
_cell.length_a   1.000
_cell.length_b   1.000
_cell.length_c   1.000
_cell.angle_alpha   90.00
_cell.angle_beta   90.00
_cell.angle_gamma   90.00
#
_symmetry.space_group_name_H-M   'P 1'
#
loop_
_entity.id
_entity.type
_entity.pdbx_description
1 polymer ?
#
loop_
_entity_poly.entity_id
_entity_poly.type
_entity_poly.pdbx_seq_one_letter_code
_entity_poly.pdbx_strand_id
1 'polypeptide(L)'
;MQRFQPILMVMTILSWLMLPAAALAQQAATPPDAGETLQIVAFGDSLSAGYGVGPGESFPEQLQAALRDAGHDVSVANAGVSGDTTSGGLARLEWSVPQEADLVIVELGANDALRGISPEITERNLDQILAKLQARDQTALLAGMMAPPNMGPDYAAEFDGIYQRLADRYDVALYPFFLDGVAAEPALNQDDGMHPNPEGVAVIVERILPAVTKALDAISAERETG
;
A
#
# COMPACT_ATOMS: atom_id res chain seq x y z
N MET A 1 -76.40 65.36 51.29
CA MET A 1 -76.47 66.40 50.25
C MET A 1 -75.43 66.08 49.18
N GLN A 2 -75.87 65.99 47.92
CA GLN A 2 -75.14 66.29 46.66
C GLN A 2 -73.77 65.62 46.40
N ARG A 3 -73.39 65.10 45.22
CA ARG A 3 -73.99 64.78 43.90
C ARG A 3 -72.83 64.21 43.06
N PHE A 4 -73.09 63.17 42.23
CA PHE A 4 -72.49 62.85 40.90
C PHE A 4 -70.95 62.62 40.78
N GLN A 5 -70.39 61.71 39.96
CA GLN A 5 -70.84 60.87 38.83
C GLN A 5 -69.81 59.71 38.61
N PRO A 6 -70.07 58.71 37.72
CA PRO A 6 -69.41 57.41 37.64
C PRO A 6 -68.14 57.45 36.77
N ILE A 7 -67.39 56.34 36.65
CA ILE A 7 -66.66 55.90 35.43
C ILE A 7 -65.92 54.56 35.67
N LEU A 8 -66.37 53.56 34.92
CA LEU A 8 -65.59 52.68 34.03
C LEU A 8 -64.60 51.63 34.58
N MET A 9 -65.05 50.39 34.39
CA MET A 9 -64.32 49.13 34.23
C MET A 9 -63.24 49.20 33.14
N VAL A 10 -62.01 48.77 33.45
CA VAL A 10 -61.00 48.39 32.45
C VAL A 10 -60.33 47.09 32.90
N MET A 11 -60.61 46.01 32.16
CA MET A 11 -59.90 44.74 32.26
C MET A 11 -58.53 44.88 31.59
N THR A 12 -57.46 44.60 32.32
CA THR A 12 -56.11 44.44 31.77
C THR A 12 -55.97 43.06 31.10
N ILE A 13 -55.76 43.03 29.79
CA ILE A 13 -55.21 41.87 29.07
C ILE A 13 -53.75 42.18 28.79
N LEU A 14 -52.84 41.42 29.42
CA LEU A 14 -51.41 41.51 29.20
C LEU A 14 -51.05 40.58 28.03
N SER A 15 -50.82 41.16 26.84
CA SER A 15 -50.32 40.43 25.67
C SER A 15 -48.80 40.31 25.73
N TRP A 16 -48.30 39.07 25.77
CA TRP A 16 -46.88 38.76 25.59
C TRP A 16 -46.54 38.79 24.10
N LEU A 17 -45.63 39.68 23.69
CA LEU A 17 -44.99 39.64 22.37
C LEU A 17 -43.90 38.56 22.37
N MET A 18 -44.09 37.49 21.60
CA MET A 18 -43.04 36.55 21.21
C MET A 18 -42.42 37.04 19.89
N LEU A 19 -41.12 37.37 19.92
CA LEU A 19 -40.31 37.62 18.72
C LEU A 19 -39.90 36.27 18.10
N PRO A 20 -39.88 36.11 16.76
CA PRO A 20 -39.35 34.91 16.15
C PRO A 20 -37.81 35.00 16.14
N ALA A 21 -37.15 34.01 16.75
CA ALA A 21 -35.72 33.82 16.60
C ALA A 21 -35.45 33.30 15.18
N ALA A 22 -34.72 34.06 14.37
CA ALA A 22 -34.24 33.60 13.07
C ALA A 22 -33.14 32.55 13.31
N ALA A 23 -33.44 31.29 13.03
CA ALA A 23 -32.45 30.21 13.06
C ALA A 23 -31.53 30.36 11.84
N LEU A 24 -30.32 30.85 12.07
CA LEU A 24 -29.23 30.73 11.10
C LEU A 24 -28.83 29.25 11.06
N ALA A 25 -29.26 28.55 10.01
CA ALA A 25 -28.78 27.21 9.71
C ALA A 25 -27.29 27.29 9.37
N GLN A 26 -26.44 26.90 10.32
CA GLN A 26 -25.03 26.63 10.06
C GLN A 26 -24.99 25.47 9.07
N GLN A 27 -24.69 25.74 7.79
CA GLN A 27 -24.29 24.68 6.86
C GLN A 27 -23.00 24.09 7.43
N ALA A 28 -23.13 22.92 8.06
CA ALA A 28 -21.98 22.08 8.34
C ALA A 28 -21.36 21.76 6.98
N ALA A 29 -20.13 22.22 6.77
CA ALA A 29 -19.35 21.75 5.64
C ALA A 29 -19.29 20.24 5.74
N THR A 30 -19.83 19.55 4.73
CA THR A 30 -19.58 18.13 4.53
C THR A 30 -18.06 17.98 4.52
N PRO A 31 -17.45 17.14 5.37
CA PRO A 31 -16.04 16.83 5.21
C PRO A 31 -15.82 16.38 3.76
N PRO A 32 -14.69 16.74 3.12
CA PRO A 32 -14.34 16.16 1.84
C PRO A 32 -14.47 14.65 1.97
N ASP A 33 -15.06 14.02 0.95
CA ASP A 33 -15.16 12.57 0.86
C ASP A 33 -13.77 12.00 1.12
N ALA A 34 -13.56 11.45 2.31
CA ALA A 34 -12.30 10.79 2.62
C ALA A 34 -12.35 9.52 1.77
N GLY A 35 -11.72 9.57 0.60
CA GLY A 35 -11.68 8.47 -0.34
C GLY A 35 -11.35 7.16 0.38
N GLU A 36 -11.90 6.06 -0.12
CA GLU A 36 -11.71 4.75 0.49
C GLU A 36 -10.21 4.43 0.64
N THR A 37 -9.77 4.10 1.86
CA THR A 37 -8.39 3.74 2.19
C THR A 37 -7.91 2.64 1.24
N LEU A 38 -6.86 2.92 0.46
CA LEU A 38 -6.30 1.98 -0.50
C LEU A 38 -5.61 0.81 0.23
N GLN A 39 -5.92 -0.41 -0.20
CA GLN A 39 -5.39 -1.63 0.41
C GLN A 39 -4.19 -2.13 -0.39
N ILE A 40 -3.01 -2.09 0.23
CA ILE A 40 -1.75 -2.55 -0.36
C ILE A 40 -1.35 -3.85 0.33
N VAL A 41 -0.86 -4.83 -0.45
CA VAL A 41 -0.28 -6.06 0.09
C VAL A 41 1.17 -6.18 -0.36
N ALA A 42 2.09 -6.24 0.60
CA ALA A 42 3.48 -6.63 0.36
C ALA A 42 3.57 -8.16 0.36
N PHE A 43 3.51 -8.74 -0.84
CA PHE A 43 3.52 -10.17 -1.06
C PHE A 43 4.92 -10.65 -1.45
N GLY A 44 5.68 -11.11 -0.45
CA GLY A 44 7.07 -11.49 -0.70
C GLY A 44 7.68 -12.48 0.27
N ASP A 45 9.00 -12.45 0.39
CA ASP A 45 9.76 -13.39 1.23
C ASP A 45 10.24 -12.80 2.56
N SER A 46 11.46 -13.09 3.01
CA SER A 46 12.04 -12.53 4.24
C SER A 46 12.24 -11.02 4.17
N LEU A 47 12.49 -10.47 2.97
CA LEU A 47 12.67 -9.04 2.76
C LEU A 47 11.37 -8.26 3.07
N SER A 48 10.24 -8.80 2.63
CA SER A 48 8.91 -8.28 2.99
C SER A 48 8.49 -8.66 4.42
N ALA A 49 8.83 -9.86 4.91
CA ALA A 49 8.43 -10.35 6.24
C ALA A 49 9.06 -9.55 7.40
N GLY A 50 10.12 -8.77 7.14
CA GLY A 50 10.87 -8.09 8.19
C GLY A 50 11.75 -9.03 8.99
N TYR A 51 12.43 -9.97 8.31
CA TYR A 51 13.35 -10.89 8.97
C TYR A 51 14.42 -10.12 9.76
N GLY A 52 14.55 -10.41 11.06
CA GLY A 52 15.60 -9.84 11.91
C GLY A 52 15.39 -8.39 12.35
N VAL A 53 14.31 -7.73 11.93
CA VAL A 53 13.97 -6.36 12.36
C VAL A 53 12.81 -6.32 13.35
N GLY A 54 12.73 -5.25 14.14
CA GLY A 54 11.71 -5.04 15.15
C GLY A 54 10.37 -4.52 14.60
N PRO A 55 9.36 -4.38 15.46
CA PRO A 55 8.08 -3.78 15.10
C PRO A 55 8.25 -2.36 14.56
N GLY A 56 7.56 -2.02 13.47
CA GLY A 56 7.67 -0.73 12.79
C GLY A 56 8.88 -0.58 11.88
N GLU A 57 9.78 -1.57 11.84
CA GLU A 57 11.01 -1.51 11.06
C GLU A 57 10.95 -2.35 9.78
N SER A 58 9.89 -3.16 9.59
CA SER A 58 9.72 -3.96 8.37
C SER A 58 9.39 -3.10 7.15
N PHE A 59 9.71 -3.60 5.95
CA PHE A 59 9.41 -2.91 4.70
C PHE A 59 7.93 -2.46 4.58
N PRO A 60 6.93 -3.32 4.85
CA PRO A 60 5.53 -2.92 4.74
C PRO A 60 5.13 -1.81 5.71
N GLU A 61 5.65 -1.85 6.95
CA GLU A 61 5.35 -0.85 7.98
C GLU A 61 6.00 0.50 7.64
N GLN A 62 7.27 0.50 7.25
CA GLN A 62 7.99 1.71 6.85
C GLN A 62 7.39 2.31 5.56
N LEU A 63 7.01 1.47 4.59
CA LEU A 63 6.34 1.92 3.37
C LEU A 63 4.99 2.59 3.69
N GLN A 64 4.19 2.00 4.58
CA GLN A 64 2.93 2.60 5.00
C GLN A 64 3.13 3.98 5.63
N ALA A 65 4.12 4.13 6.50
CA ALA A 65 4.44 5.41 7.11
C ALA A 65 4.83 6.45 6.04
N ALA A 66 5.74 6.09 5.14
CA ALA A 66 6.20 6.97 4.06
C ALA A 66 5.06 7.40 3.11
N LEU A 67 4.16 6.49 2.74
CA LEU A 67 3.00 6.80 1.89
C LEU A 67 2.01 7.74 2.58
N ARG A 68 1.77 7.55 3.88
CA ARG A 68 0.92 8.45 4.67
C ARG A 68 1.53 9.83 4.82
N ASP A 69 2.84 9.92 5.04
CA ASP A 69 3.58 11.18 5.06
C ASP A 69 3.53 11.89 3.69
N ALA A 70 3.46 11.13 2.60
CA ALA A 70 3.23 11.63 1.24
C ALA A 70 1.76 11.99 0.95
N GLY A 71 0.83 11.80 1.90
CA GLY A 71 -0.57 12.22 1.79
C GLY A 71 -1.52 11.17 1.24
N HIS A 72 -1.09 9.92 1.08
CA HIS A 72 -1.98 8.82 0.68
C HIS A 72 -2.67 8.19 1.90
N ASP A 73 -3.99 8.00 1.83
CA ASP A 73 -4.71 7.17 2.80
C ASP A 73 -4.61 5.69 2.42
N VAL A 74 -3.65 5.00 3.04
CA VAL A 74 -3.31 3.61 2.73
C VAL A 74 -3.24 2.72 3.97
N SER A 75 -3.48 1.43 3.74
CA SER A 75 -3.16 0.33 4.63
C SER A 75 -2.23 -0.64 3.90
N VAL A 76 -1.09 -0.99 4.50
CA VAL A 76 -0.14 -1.96 3.92
C VAL A 76 -0.13 -3.23 4.76
N ALA A 77 -0.71 -4.31 4.21
CA ALA A 77 -0.67 -5.63 4.81
C ALA A 77 0.66 -6.33 4.50
N ASN A 78 1.27 -6.91 5.53
CA ASN A 78 2.45 -7.76 5.37
C ASN A 78 2.02 -9.19 5.04
N ALA A 79 2.29 -9.63 3.81
CA ALA A 79 2.14 -11.01 3.35
C ALA A 79 3.50 -11.62 2.99
N GLY A 80 4.56 -11.21 3.70
CA GLY A 80 5.90 -11.77 3.60
C GLY A 80 6.04 -13.09 4.35
N VAL A 81 6.73 -14.07 3.76
CA VAL A 81 7.06 -15.34 4.42
C VAL A 81 8.54 -15.65 4.22
N SER A 82 9.31 -15.62 5.31
CA SER A 82 10.74 -15.88 5.25
C SER A 82 11.07 -17.23 4.62
N GLY A 83 11.92 -17.22 3.59
CA GLY A 83 12.35 -18.43 2.89
C GLY A 83 11.41 -18.89 1.77
N ASP A 84 10.37 -18.12 1.43
CA ASP A 84 9.51 -18.42 0.30
C ASP A 84 10.27 -18.36 -1.01
N THR A 85 10.12 -19.40 -1.83
CA THR A 85 10.41 -19.35 -3.25
C THR A 85 9.17 -18.85 -4.01
N THR A 86 9.31 -18.54 -5.29
CA THR A 86 8.17 -18.25 -6.17
C THR A 86 7.14 -19.38 -6.19
N SER A 87 7.56 -20.63 -5.98
CA SER A 87 6.64 -21.78 -5.87
C SER A 87 5.82 -21.74 -4.58
N GLY A 88 6.47 -21.38 -3.45
CA GLY A 88 5.80 -21.17 -2.17
C GLY A 88 4.79 -20.03 -2.22
N GLY A 89 5.23 -18.89 -2.76
CA GLY A 89 4.37 -17.74 -3.04
C GLY A 89 3.16 -18.12 -3.88
N LEU A 90 3.36 -18.71 -5.06
CA LEU A 90 2.26 -19.11 -5.95
C LEU A 90 1.25 -20.02 -5.24
N ALA A 91 1.73 -20.99 -4.44
CA ALA A 91 0.86 -21.90 -3.71
C ALA A 91 -0.05 -21.18 -2.70
N ARG A 92 0.39 -20.04 -2.15
CA ARG A 92 -0.31 -19.32 -1.08
C ARG A 92 -1.01 -18.03 -1.48
N LEU A 93 -0.93 -17.66 -2.76
CA LEU A 93 -1.40 -16.37 -3.25
C LEU A 93 -2.85 -16.08 -2.83
N GLU A 94 -3.76 -17.03 -3.04
CA GLU A 94 -5.20 -16.81 -2.85
C GLU A 94 -5.60 -16.56 -1.39
N TRP A 95 -4.91 -17.17 -0.42
CA TRP A 95 -5.20 -16.92 1.00
C TRP A 95 -4.35 -15.81 1.62
N SER A 96 -3.24 -15.43 0.98
CA SER A 96 -2.33 -14.38 1.48
C SER A 96 -2.70 -13.00 0.95
N VAL A 97 -3.34 -12.93 -0.22
CA VAL A 97 -3.73 -11.68 -0.88
C VAL A 97 -5.26 -11.62 -0.91
N PRO A 98 -5.91 -10.81 -0.06
CA PRO A 98 -7.36 -10.61 -0.06
C PRO A 98 -7.88 -10.09 -1.41
N GLN A 99 -9.16 -10.27 -1.70
CA GLN A 99 -9.76 -9.81 -2.97
C GLN A 99 -9.84 -8.29 -3.05
N GLU A 100 -9.88 -7.63 -1.89
CA GLU A 100 -10.01 -6.20 -1.71
C GLU A 100 -8.67 -5.47 -1.86
N ALA A 101 -7.55 -6.19 -2.09
CA ALA A 101 -6.27 -5.54 -2.32
C ALA A 101 -6.26 -4.80 -3.66
N ASP A 102 -5.95 -3.52 -3.60
CA ASP A 102 -5.85 -2.61 -4.74
C ASP A 102 -4.50 -2.73 -5.44
N LEU A 103 -3.44 -2.79 -4.64
CA LEU A 103 -2.06 -2.91 -5.09
C LEU A 103 -1.39 -4.09 -4.40
N VAL A 104 -0.74 -4.95 -5.19
CA VAL A 104 0.07 -6.06 -4.69
C VAL A 104 1.51 -5.84 -5.13
N ILE A 105 2.40 -5.61 -4.16
CA ILE A 105 3.84 -5.56 -4.40
C ILE A 105 4.35 -7.00 -4.36
N VAL A 106 4.76 -7.54 -5.51
CA VAL A 106 5.25 -8.91 -5.65
C VAL A 106 6.77 -8.90 -5.56
N GLU A 107 7.30 -9.37 -4.43
CA GLU A 107 8.73 -9.41 -4.12
C GLU A 107 9.14 -10.87 -3.88
N LEU A 108 9.42 -11.60 -4.95
CA LEU A 108 9.77 -13.03 -4.88
C LEU A 108 10.86 -13.38 -5.90
N GLY A 109 11.65 -14.41 -5.56
CA GLY A 109 12.67 -15.00 -6.42
C GLY A 109 14.07 -15.00 -5.85
N ALA A 110 14.35 -14.22 -4.80
CA ALA A 110 15.65 -14.23 -4.13
C ALA A 110 16.02 -15.64 -3.62
N ASN A 111 15.07 -16.32 -2.98
CA ASN A 111 15.25 -17.69 -2.51
C ASN A 111 15.39 -18.72 -3.64
N ASP A 112 14.76 -18.50 -4.80
CA ASP A 112 14.93 -19.35 -5.98
C ASP A 112 16.39 -19.26 -6.46
N ALA A 113 16.88 -18.03 -6.61
CA ALA A 113 18.25 -17.75 -7.00
C ALA A 113 19.24 -18.34 -5.99
N LEU A 114 19.08 -18.07 -4.70
CA LEU A 114 19.96 -18.60 -3.63
C LEU A 114 19.99 -20.14 -3.57
N ARG A 115 18.91 -20.81 -3.99
CA ARG A 115 18.81 -22.28 -4.00
C ARG A 115 19.19 -22.91 -5.35
N GLY A 116 19.53 -22.10 -6.36
CA GLY A 116 19.84 -22.58 -7.70
C GLY A 116 18.64 -23.23 -8.40
N ILE A 117 17.43 -22.79 -8.08
CA ILE A 117 16.22 -23.20 -8.82
C ILE A 117 16.31 -22.64 -10.25
N SER A 118 15.87 -23.38 -11.25
CA SER A 118 16.01 -22.94 -12.64
C SER A 118 15.21 -21.64 -12.89
N PRO A 119 15.78 -20.65 -13.60
CA PRO A 119 15.09 -19.38 -13.89
C PRO A 119 13.73 -19.56 -14.57
N GLU A 120 13.58 -20.60 -15.39
CA GLU A 120 12.32 -20.92 -16.06
C GLU A 120 11.21 -21.30 -15.09
N ILE A 121 11.54 -21.96 -13.96
CA ILE A 121 10.58 -22.26 -12.90
C ILE A 121 10.15 -20.97 -12.22
N THR A 122 11.11 -20.10 -11.89
CA THR A 122 10.86 -18.78 -11.29
C THR A 122 9.95 -17.93 -12.18
N GLU A 123 10.28 -17.81 -13.47
CA GLU A 123 9.48 -17.06 -14.45
C GLU A 123 8.07 -17.62 -14.59
N ARG A 124 7.92 -18.94 -14.74
CA ARG A 124 6.60 -19.58 -14.86
C ARG A 124 5.74 -19.38 -13.61
N ASN A 125 6.34 -19.32 -12.42
CA ASN A 125 5.58 -19.12 -11.20
C ASN A 125 5.16 -17.65 -11.04
N LEU A 126 6.06 -16.70 -11.32
CA LEU A 126 5.73 -15.27 -11.33
C LEU A 126 4.69 -14.93 -12.40
N ASP A 127 4.78 -15.53 -13.60
CA ASP A 127 3.76 -15.44 -14.66
C ASP A 127 2.38 -15.84 -14.13
N GLN A 128 2.26 -16.97 -13.44
CA GLN A 128 1.00 -17.43 -12.87
C GLN A 128 0.50 -16.53 -11.72
N ILE A 129 1.41 -15.98 -10.91
CA ILE A 129 1.05 -15.02 -9.86
C ILE A 129 0.43 -13.77 -10.49
N LEU A 130 1.12 -13.17 -11.46
CA LEU A 130 0.65 -11.96 -12.15
C LEU A 130 -0.66 -12.21 -12.91
N ALA A 131 -0.79 -13.35 -13.59
CA ALA A 131 -2.03 -13.73 -14.26
C ALA A 131 -3.21 -13.85 -13.28
N LYS A 132 -2.99 -14.43 -12.10
CA LYS A 132 -4.03 -14.54 -11.06
C LYS A 132 -4.41 -13.19 -10.47
N LEU A 133 -3.45 -12.29 -10.26
CA LEU A 133 -3.71 -10.92 -9.79
C LEU A 133 -4.51 -10.12 -10.83
N GLN A 134 -4.10 -10.18 -12.10
CA GLN A 134 -4.82 -9.52 -13.20
C GLN A 134 -6.24 -10.08 -13.36
N ALA A 135 -6.44 -11.39 -13.25
CA ALA A 135 -7.77 -12.01 -13.31
C ALA A 135 -8.70 -11.63 -12.14
N ARG A 136 -8.13 -11.07 -11.06
CA ARG A 136 -8.86 -10.56 -9.89
C ARG A 136 -9.01 -9.04 -9.93
N ASP A 137 -8.64 -8.39 -11.04
CA ASP A 137 -8.60 -6.95 -11.23
C ASP A 137 -7.74 -6.23 -10.18
N GLN A 138 -6.65 -6.87 -9.74
CA GLN A 138 -5.71 -6.31 -8.75
C GLN A 138 -4.48 -5.77 -9.47
N THR A 139 -4.11 -4.53 -9.16
CA THR A 139 -2.89 -3.94 -9.72
C THR A 139 -1.67 -4.60 -9.09
N ALA A 140 -0.70 -4.98 -9.92
CA ALA A 140 0.58 -5.48 -9.42
C ALA A 140 1.69 -4.45 -9.63
N LEU A 141 2.61 -4.38 -8.66
CA LEU A 141 3.94 -3.81 -8.84
C LEU A 141 4.94 -4.95 -8.64
N LEU A 142 5.71 -5.25 -9.68
CA LEU A 142 6.72 -6.29 -9.64
C LEU A 142 8.02 -5.71 -9.08
N ALA A 143 8.46 -6.20 -7.92
CA ALA A 143 9.74 -5.86 -7.34
C ALA A 143 10.77 -6.92 -7.75
N GLY A 144 11.70 -6.51 -8.62
CA GLY A 144 12.68 -7.40 -9.23
C GLY A 144 13.80 -7.83 -8.30
N MET A 145 14.46 -8.93 -8.66
CA MET A 145 15.63 -9.46 -7.98
C MET A 145 16.75 -9.71 -8.98
N MET A 146 17.98 -9.75 -8.49
CA MET A 146 19.14 -10.13 -9.30
C MET A 146 19.74 -11.44 -8.80
N ALA A 147 20.31 -12.21 -9.72
CA ALA A 147 21.02 -13.42 -9.38
C ALA A 147 22.28 -13.11 -8.55
N PRO A 148 22.58 -13.92 -7.52
CA PRO A 148 23.84 -13.82 -6.80
C PRO A 148 25.05 -13.94 -7.73
N PRO A 149 26.13 -13.16 -7.53
CA PRO A 149 27.30 -13.14 -8.43
C PRO A 149 27.98 -14.51 -8.63
N ASN A 150 27.80 -15.43 -7.69
CA ASN A 150 28.37 -16.78 -7.72
C ASN A 150 27.58 -17.79 -8.58
N MET A 151 26.41 -17.43 -9.13
CA MET A 151 25.60 -18.32 -9.97
C MET A 151 26.12 -18.45 -11.41
N GLY A 152 27.01 -17.56 -11.85
CA GLY A 152 27.57 -17.54 -13.19
C GLY A 152 26.72 -16.76 -14.21
N PRO A 153 27.33 -16.37 -15.34
CA PRO A 153 26.73 -15.39 -16.27
C PRO A 153 25.48 -15.91 -16.98
N ASP A 154 25.42 -17.21 -17.30
CA ASP A 154 24.27 -17.78 -18.02
C ASP A 154 23.02 -17.79 -17.14
N TYR A 155 23.17 -18.19 -15.86
CA TYR A 155 22.06 -18.13 -14.90
C TYR A 155 21.59 -16.70 -14.66
N ALA A 156 22.54 -15.77 -14.45
CA ALA A 156 22.23 -14.36 -14.20
C ALA A 156 21.50 -13.72 -15.39
N ALA A 157 21.95 -13.96 -16.63
CA ALA A 157 21.31 -13.42 -17.81
C ALA A 157 19.85 -13.87 -17.96
N GLU A 158 19.57 -15.14 -17.68
CA GLU A 158 18.19 -15.67 -17.75
C GLU A 158 17.33 -15.16 -16.60
N PHE A 159 17.85 -15.19 -15.36
CA PHE A 159 17.15 -14.80 -14.15
C PHE A 159 16.85 -13.31 -14.07
N ASP A 160 17.85 -12.45 -14.29
CA ASP A 160 17.70 -10.99 -14.16
C ASP A 160 16.71 -10.45 -15.19
N GLY A 161 16.64 -11.09 -16.37
CA GLY A 161 15.72 -10.71 -17.45
C GLY A 161 14.26 -11.07 -17.19
N ILE A 162 13.94 -11.95 -16.22
CA ILE A 162 12.56 -12.41 -15.94
C ILE A 162 11.65 -11.24 -15.65
N TYR A 163 12.09 -10.34 -14.76
CA TYR A 163 11.23 -9.30 -14.21
C TYR A 163 10.81 -8.27 -15.27
N GLN A 164 11.73 -7.87 -16.16
CA GLN A 164 11.39 -6.98 -17.27
C GLN A 164 10.42 -7.67 -18.25
N ARG A 165 10.69 -8.93 -18.63
CA ARG A 165 9.80 -9.67 -19.56
C ARG A 165 8.38 -9.78 -19.01
N LEU A 166 8.23 -10.07 -17.72
CA LEU A 166 6.92 -10.19 -17.10
C LEU A 166 6.24 -8.84 -16.90
N ALA A 167 6.99 -7.79 -16.54
CA ALA A 167 6.45 -6.43 -16.45
C ALA A 167 5.87 -5.97 -17.80
N ASP A 168 6.62 -6.15 -18.89
CA ASP A 168 6.17 -5.81 -20.25
C ASP A 168 4.95 -6.64 -20.68
N ARG A 169 4.92 -7.93 -20.30
CA ARG A 169 3.84 -8.84 -20.69
C ARG A 169 2.51 -8.50 -20.02
N TYR A 170 2.53 -8.14 -18.75
CA TYR A 170 1.34 -7.85 -17.97
C TYR A 170 1.01 -6.36 -17.89
N ASP A 171 1.85 -5.49 -18.46
CA ASP A 171 1.77 -4.03 -18.36
C ASP A 171 1.70 -3.55 -16.90
N VAL A 172 2.57 -4.11 -16.06
CA VAL A 172 2.64 -3.81 -14.62
C VAL A 172 3.85 -2.94 -14.31
N ALA A 173 3.74 -2.13 -13.25
CA ALA A 173 4.87 -1.34 -12.79
C ALA A 173 6.03 -2.26 -12.36
N LEU A 174 7.26 -1.89 -12.73
CA LEU A 174 8.48 -2.59 -12.36
C LEU A 174 9.35 -1.70 -11.47
N TYR A 175 9.72 -2.22 -10.30
CA TYR A 175 10.88 -1.75 -9.56
C TYR A 175 12.03 -2.72 -9.83
N PRO A 176 13.03 -2.37 -10.66
CA PRO A 176 13.91 -3.36 -11.31
C PRO A 176 14.72 -4.24 -10.35
N PHE A 177 15.15 -3.69 -9.21
CA PHE A 177 15.90 -4.42 -8.20
C PHE A 177 15.51 -3.96 -6.81
N PHE A 178 14.89 -4.84 -6.03
CA PHE A 178 14.35 -4.52 -4.71
C PHE A 178 15.44 -4.00 -3.75
N LEU A 179 16.63 -4.59 -3.81
CA LEU A 179 17.77 -4.25 -2.96
C LEU A 179 18.71 -3.22 -3.62
N ASP A 180 18.22 -2.43 -4.57
CA ASP A 180 19.01 -1.37 -5.20
C ASP A 180 19.62 -0.45 -4.14
N GLY A 181 20.94 -0.27 -4.26
CA GLY A 181 21.86 0.36 -3.31
C GLY A 181 21.75 -0.06 -1.84
N VAL A 182 21.36 -1.32 -1.59
CA VAL A 182 21.47 -2.00 -0.28
C VAL A 182 22.33 -3.26 -0.38
N ALA A 183 22.14 -4.10 -1.40
CA ALA A 183 22.73 -5.46 -1.45
C ALA A 183 24.26 -5.54 -1.30
N ALA A 184 25.00 -4.49 -1.67
CA ALA A 184 26.46 -4.44 -1.60
C ALA A 184 27.00 -3.54 -0.49
N GLU A 185 26.13 -3.04 0.41
CA GLU A 185 26.48 -2.08 1.45
C GLU A 185 26.41 -2.74 2.83
N PRO A 186 27.56 -3.15 3.43
CA PRO A 186 27.56 -3.88 4.70
C PRO A 186 26.90 -3.13 5.85
N ALA A 187 26.93 -1.80 5.83
CA ALA A 187 26.30 -0.97 6.86
C ALA A 187 24.76 -0.94 6.79
N LEU A 188 24.19 -1.38 5.67
CA LEU A 188 22.73 -1.44 5.44
C LEU A 188 22.18 -2.87 5.54
N ASN A 189 23.03 -3.84 5.85
CA ASN A 189 22.64 -5.24 5.99
C ASN A 189 22.95 -5.75 7.40
N GLN A 190 22.28 -6.83 7.76
CA GLN A 190 22.56 -7.64 8.94
C GLN A 190 23.88 -8.41 8.75
N ASP A 191 24.36 -9.06 9.82
CA ASP A 191 25.63 -9.80 9.82
C ASP A 191 25.70 -10.93 8.77
N ASP A 192 24.55 -11.38 8.26
CA ASP A 192 24.49 -12.38 7.18
C ASP A 192 24.79 -11.80 5.78
N GLY A 193 24.83 -10.48 5.64
CA GLY A 193 25.13 -9.78 4.39
C GLY A 193 24.04 -9.90 3.31
N MET A 194 22.85 -10.40 3.64
CA MET A 194 21.76 -10.64 2.70
C MET A 194 20.48 -9.90 3.10
N HIS A 195 20.21 -9.77 4.39
CA HIS A 195 18.99 -9.14 4.89
C HIS A 195 19.26 -7.69 5.28
N PRO A 196 18.46 -6.72 4.81
CA PRO A 196 18.58 -5.34 5.25
C PRO A 196 18.38 -5.19 6.76
N ASN A 197 19.13 -4.27 7.37
CA ASN A 197 18.82 -3.76 8.72
C ASN A 197 17.77 -2.62 8.61
N PRO A 198 17.29 -2.04 9.72
CA PRO A 198 16.26 -1.00 9.66
C PRO A 198 16.63 0.20 8.76
N GLU A 199 17.90 0.61 8.75
CA GLU A 199 18.40 1.67 7.86
C GLU A 199 18.40 1.24 6.39
N GLY A 200 18.77 -0.01 6.09
CA GLY A 200 18.67 -0.57 4.75
C GLY A 200 17.22 -0.65 4.26
N VAL A 201 16.29 -1.03 5.12
CA VAL A 201 14.85 -0.99 4.80
C VAL A 201 14.40 0.43 4.47
N ALA A 202 14.83 1.43 5.25
CA ALA A 202 14.50 2.83 4.97
C ALA A 202 14.99 3.28 3.59
N VAL A 203 16.19 2.86 3.19
CA VAL A 203 16.74 3.12 1.85
C VAL A 203 15.92 2.45 0.74
N ILE A 204 15.46 1.20 0.96
CA ILE A 204 14.57 0.51 0.00
C ILE A 204 13.26 1.28 -0.15
N VAL A 205 12.65 1.69 0.97
CA VAL A 205 11.40 2.44 0.97
C VAL A 205 11.55 3.76 0.21
N GLU A 206 12.60 4.54 0.50
CA GLU A 206 12.87 5.80 -0.20
C GLU A 206 12.95 5.60 -1.73
N ARG A 207 13.63 4.54 -2.18
CA ARG A 207 13.84 4.27 -3.61
C ARG A 207 12.61 3.71 -4.33
N ILE A 208 11.81 2.86 -3.69
CA ILE A 208 10.62 2.28 -4.31
C ILE A 208 9.40 3.22 -4.25
N LEU A 209 9.38 4.16 -3.29
CA LEU A 209 8.24 5.05 -3.04
C LEU A 209 7.71 5.74 -4.30
N PRO A 210 8.53 6.32 -5.21
CA PRO A 210 8.00 6.95 -6.42
C PRO A 210 7.22 5.98 -7.34
N ALA A 211 7.65 4.71 -7.43
CA ALA A 211 6.97 3.71 -8.23
C ALA A 211 5.62 3.31 -7.59
N VAL A 212 5.59 3.18 -6.26
CA VAL A 212 4.36 2.88 -5.51
C VAL A 212 3.37 4.04 -5.60
N THR A 213 3.80 5.27 -5.33
CA THR A 213 2.95 6.47 -5.44
C THR A 213 2.35 6.60 -6.84
N LYS A 214 3.15 6.42 -7.89
CA LYS A 214 2.64 6.45 -9.28
C LYS A 214 1.57 5.39 -9.54
N ALA A 215 1.72 4.18 -8.99
CA ALA A 215 0.72 3.13 -9.11
C ALA A 215 -0.57 3.49 -8.36
N LEU A 216 -0.46 4.05 -7.15
CA LEU A 216 -1.61 4.49 -6.38
C LEU A 216 -2.38 5.63 -7.06
N ASP A 217 -1.66 6.62 -7.62
CA ASP A 217 -2.28 7.73 -8.36
C ASP A 217 -3.08 7.22 -9.57
N ALA A 218 -2.58 6.20 -10.27
CA ALA A 218 -3.29 5.57 -11.38
C ALA A 218 -4.57 4.86 -10.91
N ILE A 219 -4.48 4.07 -9.83
CA ILE A 219 -5.64 3.38 -9.22
C ILE A 219 -6.71 4.40 -8.78
N SER A 220 -6.30 5.48 -8.11
CA SER A 220 -7.22 6.55 -7.68
C SER A 220 -7.89 7.23 -8.88
N ALA A 221 -7.15 7.54 -9.93
CA ALA A 221 -7.70 8.15 -11.14
C ALA A 221 -8.72 7.23 -11.84
N GLU A 222 -8.48 5.93 -11.90
CA GLU A 222 -9.42 4.96 -12.45
C GLU A 222 -10.74 4.94 -11.66
N ARG A 223 -10.66 4.93 -10.33
CA ARG A 223 -11.84 4.97 -9.43
C ARG A 223 -12.66 6.26 -9.55
N GLU A 224 -12.03 7.40 -9.82
CA GLU A 224 -12.74 8.67 -10.04
C GLU A 224 -13.50 8.71 -11.38
N THR A 225 -13.08 7.90 -12.35
CA THR A 225 -13.64 7.90 -13.71
C THR A 225 -14.70 6.81 -13.95
N GLY A 226 -14.79 5.80 -13.08
CA GLY A 226 -15.74 4.69 -13.15
C GLY A 226 -17.08 4.98 -12.49
#